data_AF-A0A7X2IRK3-F1
#
_entry.id   AF-A0A7X2IRK3-F1
#
_cell.length_a   1.000
_cell.length_b   1.000
_cell.length_c   1.000
_cell.angle_alpha   90.00
_cell.angle_beta   90.00
_cell.angle_gamma   90.00
#
_symmetry.space_group_name_H-M   'P 1'
#
loop_
_entity.id
_entity.type
_entity.pdbx_description
1 polymer ?
#
loop_
_entity_poly.entity_id
_entity_poly.type
_entity_poly.pdbx_seq_one_letter_code
_entity_poly.pdbx_strand_id
1 'polypeptide(L)' 'MNNDLFKGVLIMVGLFLAIVVGGIALTDNGWQKAGCVGRALTSGISLSSVSRVCGL' A
#
# COMPACT_ATOMS: atom_id res chain seq x y z
N MET A 1 -20.23 11.71 17.10
CA MET A 1 -19.14 11.38 16.15
C MET A 1 -19.28 12.35 14.99
N ASN A 2 -18.25 13.17 14.73
CA ASN A 2 -18.38 14.29 13.80
C ASN A 2 -18.35 13.75 12.36
N ASN A 3 -19.48 13.86 11.64
CA ASN A 3 -19.60 13.34 10.29
C ASN A 3 -18.57 13.98 9.34
N ASP A 4 -18.18 15.21 9.61
CA ASP A 4 -17.16 15.96 8.87
C ASP A 4 -15.77 15.31 9.00
N LEU A 5 -15.41 14.83 10.20
CA LEU A 5 -14.16 14.11 10.42
C LEU A 5 -14.18 12.76 9.69
N PHE A 6 -15.30 12.04 9.77
CA PHE A 6 -15.44 10.74 9.11
C PHE A 6 -15.37 10.86 7.59
N LYS A 7 -16.00 11.90 7.03
CA LYS A 7 -15.97 12.22 5.60
C LYS A 7 -14.56 12.61 5.14
N GLY A 8 -13.84 13.41 5.94
CA GLY A 8 -12.44 13.76 5.68
C GLY A 8 -11.51 12.53 5.67
N VAL A 9 -11.68 11.64 6.65
CA VAL A 9 -10.91 10.37 6.72
C VAL A 9 -11.22 9.48 5.52
N LEU A 10 -12.48 9.32 5.14
CA LEU A 10 -12.88 8.52 3.97
C LEU A 10 -12.25 9.03 2.67
N ILE A 11 -12.22 10.35 2.47
CA ILE A 11 -11.60 10.96 1.29
C ILE A 11 -10.08 10.70 1.28
N MET A 12 -9.41 10.89 2.41
CA MET A 12 -7.96 10.63 2.52
C MET A 12 -7.63 9.16 2.30
N VAL A 13 -8.40 8.24 2.89
CA VAL A 13 -8.23 6.80 2.69
C VAL A 13 -8.45 6.43 1.23
N GLY A 14 -9.50 6.96 0.58
CA GLY A 14 -9.78 6.70 -0.83
C GLY A 14 -8.68 7.22 -1.75
N LEU A 15 -8.18 8.43 -1.51
CA LEU A 15 -7.08 9.02 -2.27
C LEU A 15 -5.79 8.19 -2.12
N PHE A 16 -5.47 7.79 -0.90
CA PHE A 16 -4.31 6.95 -0.61
C PHE A 16 -4.41 5.60 -1.32
N LEU A 17 -5.58 4.96 -1.29
CA LEU A 17 -5.83 3.71 -2.00
C LEU A 17 -5.68 3.87 -3.51
N ALA A 18 -6.19 4.95 -4.09
CA ALA A 18 -6.07 5.22 -5.53
C ALA A 18 -4.61 5.38 -5.96
N ILE A 19 -3.79 6.07 -5.15
CA ILE A 19 -2.35 6.25 -5.42
C ILE A 19 -1.62 4.91 -5.32
N VAL A 20 -1.89 4.12 -4.27
CA VAL A 20 -1.26 2.82 -4.06
C VAL A 20 -1.63 1.85 -5.19
N VAL A 21 -2.93 1.70 -5.49
CA VAL A 21 -3.41 0.82 -6.56
C VAL A 21 -2.93 1.30 -7.92
N GLY A 22 -2.93 2.60 -8.18
CA GLY A 22 -2.41 3.19 -9.41
C GLY A 22 -0.90 2.92 -9.58
N GLY A 23 -0.10 3.11 -8.53
CA GLY A 23 1.33 2.80 -8.56
C GLY A 23 1.62 1.32 -8.77
N ILE A 24 0.79 0.44 -8.21
CA ILE A 24 0.85 -1.02 -8.41
C ILE A 24 0.45 -1.40 -9.85
N ALA A 25 -0.54 -0.73 -10.42
CA ALA A 25 -1.01 -1.02 -11.78
C ALA A 25 -0.02 -0.54 -12.86
N LEU A 26 0.73 0.53 -12.58
CA LEU A 26 1.67 1.13 -13.54
C LEU A 26 3.06 0.48 -13.53
N THR A 27 3.37 -0.40 -12.57
CA THR A 27 4.69 -1.05 -12.50
C THR A 27 4.62 -2.49 -13.00
N ASP A 28 5.58 -2.88 -13.86
CA ASP A 28 5.72 -4.26 -14.31
C ASP A 28 5.92 -5.19 -13.10
N ASN A 29 5.05 -6.20 -12.96
CA ASN A 29 4.94 -7.08 -11.79
C ASN A 29 4.47 -6.43 -10.48
N GLY A 30 3.80 -5.28 -10.54
CA GLY A 30 3.36 -4.54 -9.34
C GLY A 30 2.46 -5.31 -8.40
N TRP A 31 1.52 -6.11 -8.92
CA TRP A 31 0.66 -6.95 -8.08
C TRP A 31 1.44 -7.99 -7.28
N GLN A 32 2.50 -8.57 -7.86
CA GLN A 32 3.37 -9.51 -7.16
C GLN A 32 4.24 -8.80 -6.13
N LYS A 33 4.81 -7.63 -6.46
CA LYS A 33 5.58 -6.81 -5.52
C LYS A 33 4.72 -6.33 -4.36
N ALA A 34 3.50 -5.86 -4.61
CA ALA A 34 2.54 -5.43 -3.59
C ALA A 34 2.11 -6.58 -2.68
N GLY A 35 1.83 -7.76 -3.24
CA GLY A 35 1.52 -8.96 -2.47
C GLY A 35 2.70 -9.41 -1.58
N CYS A 36 3.92 -9.31 -2.11
CA CYS A 36 5.14 -9.63 -1.38
C CYS A 36 5.41 -8.61 -0.24
N VAL A 37 5.28 -7.31 -0.51
CA VAL A 37 5.37 -6.23 0.50
C VAL A 37 4.30 -6.40 1.58
N GLY A 38 3.05 -6.66 1.18
CA GLY A 38 1.94 -6.89 2.11
C GLY A 38 2.19 -8.08 3.02
N ARG A 39 2.60 -9.23 2.45
CA ARG A 39 2.99 -10.41 3.25
C ARG A 39 4.16 -10.11 4.17
N ALA A 40 5.19 -9.44 3.68
CA ALA A 40 6.38 -9.14 4.46
C ALA A 40 6.09 -8.17 5.62
N LEU A 41 5.25 -7.16 5.40
CA LEU A 41 4.73 -6.28 6.45
C LEU A 41 3.92 -7.05 7.49
N THR A 42 3.02 -7.95 7.08
CA THR A 42 2.26 -8.80 8.02
C THR A 42 3.14 -9.81 8.75
N SER A 43 4.29 -10.15 8.19
CA SER A 43 5.27 -11.08 8.80
C SER A 43 6.26 -10.38 9.73
N GLY A 44 6.15 -9.05 9.90
CA GLY A 44 7.05 -8.25 10.75
C GLY A 44 8.44 -7.99 10.15
N ILE A 45 8.60 -8.17 8.83
CA ILE A 45 9.85 -7.92 8.14
C ILE A 45 10.03 -6.41 7.94
N SER A 46 11.21 -5.90 8.28
CA SER A 46 11.56 -4.50 8.11
C SER A 46 11.50 -4.08 6.63
N LEU A 47 10.88 -2.92 6.35
CA LEU A 47 10.73 -2.32 5.01
C LEU A 47 12.07 -2.19 4.24
N SER A 48 13.17 -2.03 4.98
CA SER A 48 14.55 -2.01 4.45
C SER A 48 15.03 -3.35 3.90
N SER A 49 14.41 -4.46 4.31
CA SER A 49 14.66 -5.81 3.83
C SER A 49 13.66 -6.21 2.75
N VAL A 50 12.43 -5.69 2.81
CA VAL A 50 11.36 -5.94 1.83
C VAL A 50 11.77 -5.58 0.42
N SER A 51 12.44 -4.46 0.22
CA SER A 51 12.93 -4.03 -1.09
C SER A 51 13.96 -5.02 -1.68
N ARG A 52 14.74 -5.67 -0.82
CA ARG A 52 15.73 -6.70 -1.19
C ARG A 52 15.10 -8.06 -1.45
N VAL A 53 14.05 -8.42 -0.71
CA VAL A 53 13.35 -9.72 -0.81
C VAL A 53 12.33 -9.74 -1.95
N CYS A 54 11.58 -8.64 -2.10
CA CYS A 54 10.56 -8.50 -3.15
C CYS A 54 11.14 -7.92 -4.46
N GLY A 55 12.45 -7.69 -4.50
CA GLY A 55 13.18 -7.19 -5.67
C GLY A 55 12.53 -5.94 -6.26
N LEU A 56 12.25 -4.94 -5.41
CA LEU A 56 11.57 -3.70 -5.79
C LEU A 56 12.45 -2.81 -6.65
#